data_AF-A0A4D4LRU5-F1
#
_entry.id   AF-A0A4D4LRU5-F1
#
_cell.length_a   1.000
_cell.length_b   1.000
_cell.length_c   1.000
_cell.angle_alpha   90.00
_cell.angle_beta   90.00
_cell.angle_gamma   90.00
#
_symmetry.space_group_name_H-M   'P 1'
#
loop_
_entity.id
_entity.type
_entity.pdbx_description
1 polymer ?
#
loop_
_entity_poly.entity_id
_entity_poly.type
_entity_poly.pdbx_seq_one_letter_code
_entity_poly.pdbx_strand_id
1 'polypeptide(L)'
;MNVTTNALTDSCTRLAASLALFSIDHYIEQRHDGYALLALSHSQRLTLQALTAEEDLLPIDRQDRGVDTTRFVLTATETERLATHLESTHAQS
;
A
#
# COMPACT_ATOMS: atom_id res chain seq x y z
N MET A 1 -22.22 13.45 6.28
CA MET A 1 -20.97 12.65 6.29
C MET A 1 -21.35 11.26 5.82
N ASN A 2 -20.93 10.83 4.62
CA ASN A 2 -21.07 9.42 4.20
C ASN A 2 -20.38 9.07 2.86
N VAL A 3 -20.11 10.04 1.98
CA VAL A 3 -19.55 9.74 0.63
C VAL A 3 -18.03 9.58 0.66
N THR A 4 -17.31 10.46 1.36
CA THR A 4 -15.85 10.42 1.46
C THR A 4 -15.33 9.22 2.24
N THR A 5 -16.06 8.77 3.27
CA THR A 5 -15.66 7.59 4.07
C THR A 5 -15.80 6.30 3.26
N ASN A 6 -16.85 6.15 2.47
CA ASN A 6 -17.06 4.96 1.62
C ASN A 6 -16.00 4.89 0.51
N ALA A 7 -15.70 6.00 -0.17
CA ALA A 7 -14.67 6.05 -1.19
C ALA A 7 -13.28 5.66 -0.65
N LEU A 8 -12.96 6.06 0.59
CA LEU A 8 -11.71 5.65 1.20
C LEU A 8 -11.69 4.14 1.55
N THR A 9 -12.78 3.61 2.09
CA THR A 9 -12.86 2.18 2.40
C THR A 9 -12.78 1.31 1.14
N ASP A 10 -13.37 1.74 0.03
CA ASP A 10 -13.33 1.02 -1.25
C ASP A 10 -11.91 1.00 -1.83
N SER A 11 -11.20 2.15 -1.85
CA SER A 11 -9.83 2.24 -2.34
C SER A 11 -8.84 1.43 -1.48
N CYS A 12 -9.07 1.35 -0.16
CA CYS A 12 -8.29 0.49 0.74
C CYS A 12 -8.47 -1.00 0.42
N THR A 13 -9.72 -1.42 0.20
CA THR A 13 -10.05 -2.81 -0.12
C THR A 13 -9.45 -3.21 -1.47
N ARG A 14 -9.52 -2.31 -2.46
CA ARG A 14 -8.92 -2.52 -3.78
C ARG A 14 -7.39 -2.64 -3.68
N LEU A 15 -6.71 -1.74 -2.98
CA LEU A 15 -5.26 -1.83 -2.77
C LEU A 15 -4.86 -3.16 -2.10
N ALA A 16 -5.58 -3.58 -1.06
CA ALA A 16 -5.32 -4.85 -0.39
C ALA A 16 -5.45 -6.05 -1.35
N ALA A 17 -6.47 -6.05 -2.22
CA ALA A 17 -6.66 -7.06 -3.24
C ALA A 17 -5.52 -7.06 -4.27
N SER A 18 -5.09 -5.88 -4.74
CA SER A 18 -3.97 -5.75 -5.68
C SER A 18 -2.66 -6.26 -5.08
N LEU A 19 -2.37 -5.98 -3.81
CA LEU A 19 -1.18 -6.49 -3.12
C LEU A 19 -1.22 -8.02 -2.94
N ALA A 20 -2.40 -8.60 -2.74
CA ALA A 20 -2.57 -10.04 -2.64
C ALA A 20 -2.22 -10.77 -3.95
N LEU A 21 -2.38 -10.13 -5.12
CA LEU A 21 -1.94 -10.70 -6.42
C LEU A 21 -0.44 -10.99 -6.46
N PHE A 22 0.36 -10.23 -5.71
CA PHE A 22 1.81 -10.38 -5.60
C PHE A 22 2.25 -11.18 -4.37
N SER A 23 1.31 -11.81 -3.64
CA SER A 23 1.55 -12.53 -2.39
C SER A 23 2.30 -11.69 -1.35
N ILE A 24 1.94 -10.40 -1.25
CA ILE A 24 2.57 -9.47 -0.32
C ILE A 24 1.82 -9.46 1.01
N ASP A 25 2.44 -9.97 2.07
CA ASP A 25 1.92 -9.82 3.43
C ASP A 25 2.02 -8.36 3.86
N HIS A 26 0.87 -7.76 4.12
CA HIS A 26 0.76 -6.34 4.39
C HIS A 26 -0.23 -6.04 5.52
N TYR A 27 -0.05 -4.87 6.12
CA TYR A 27 -1.04 -4.24 6.99
C TYR A 27 -1.38 -2.86 6.45
N ILE A 28 -2.67 -2.58 6.27
CA ILE A 28 -3.17 -1.26 5.86
C ILE A 28 -3.94 -0.64 7.02
N GLU A 29 -3.51 0.55 7.42
CA GLU A 29 -4.15 1.40 8.44
C GLU A 29 -4.83 2.58 7.73
N GLN A 30 -6.17 2.66 7.75
CA GLN A 30 -6.88 3.84 7.25
C GLN A 30 -6.66 5.03 8.21
N ARG A 31 -6.36 6.19 7.63
CA ARG A 31 -6.14 7.47 8.33
C ARG A 31 -7.05 8.55 7.78
N HIS A 32 -7.12 9.69 8.47
CA HIS A 32 -8.05 10.75 8.10
C HIS A 32 -7.80 11.36 6.71
N ASP A 33 -6.56 11.29 6.20
CA ASP A 33 -6.17 11.82 4.89
C ASP A 33 -5.76 10.76 3.87
N GLY A 34 -5.95 9.46 4.19
CA GLY A 34 -5.43 8.38 3.36
C GLY A 34 -5.14 7.13 4.17
N TYR A 35 -3.95 6.56 4.01
CA TYR A 35 -3.61 5.24 4.53
C TYR A 35 -2.14 5.14 4.90
N ALA A 36 -1.85 4.17 5.73
CA ALA A 36 -0.49 3.68 5.89
C ALA A 36 -0.43 2.20 5.55
N LEU A 37 0.49 1.87 4.66
CA LEU A 37 0.78 0.53 4.23
C LEU A 37 2.09 0.07 4.87
N LEU A 38 2.08 -1.09 5.52
CA LEU A 38 3.23 -1.68 6.20
C LEU A 38 3.59 -3.02 5.60
N ALA A 39 4.87 -3.18 5.23
CA ALA A 39 5.46 -4.48 4.89
C ALA A 39 5.90 -5.21 6.17
N LEU A 40 5.51 -6.48 6.31
CA LEU A 40 5.70 -7.24 7.56
C LEU A 40 6.99 -8.08 7.60
N SER A 41 7.71 -8.22 6.49
CA SER A 41 8.99 -8.96 6.43
C SER A 41 9.98 -8.31 5.45
N HIS A 42 11.26 -8.70 5.52
CA HIS A 42 12.32 -8.16 4.66
C HIS A 42 12.05 -8.39 3.17
N SER A 43 11.60 -9.59 2.78
CA SER A 43 11.26 -9.88 1.38
C SER A 43 10.08 -9.04 0.90
N GLN A 44 9.04 -8.90 1.73
CA GLN A 44 7.89 -8.07 1.40
C GLN A 44 8.26 -6.60 1.31
N ARG A 45 9.22 -6.17 2.12
CA ARG A 45 9.82 -4.83 2.06
C ARG A 45 10.42 -4.54 0.70
N LEU A 46 11.25 -5.47 0.20
CA LEU A 46 11.91 -5.33 -1.10
C LEU A 46 10.88 -5.37 -2.24
N THR A 47 9.90 -6.26 -2.17
CA THR A 47 8.82 -6.34 -3.17
C THR A 47 8.01 -5.05 -3.19
N LEU A 48 7.61 -4.53 -2.03
CA LEU A 48 6.89 -3.26 -1.94
C LEU A 48 7.73 -2.10 -2.47
N GLN A 49 8.99 -1.97 -2.06
CA GLN A 49 9.87 -0.91 -2.56
C GLN A 49 10.04 -0.97 -4.09
N ALA A 50 10.17 -2.16 -4.66
CA ALA A 50 10.27 -2.33 -6.11
C ALA A 50 8.98 -1.91 -6.82
N LEU A 51 7.81 -2.28 -6.30
CA LEU A 51 6.52 -1.93 -6.88
C LEU A 51 6.18 -0.45 -6.72
N THR A 52 6.66 0.20 -5.66
CA THR A 52 6.42 1.62 -5.40
C THR A 52 7.46 2.54 -6.01
N ALA A 53 8.55 2.01 -6.58
CA ALA A 53 9.66 2.80 -7.10
C ALA A 53 9.24 3.77 -8.23
N GLU A 54 8.19 3.41 -8.97
CA GLU A 54 7.63 4.24 -10.06
C GLU A 54 6.59 5.26 -9.58
N GLU A 55 6.09 5.13 -8.36
CA GLU A 55 4.97 5.93 -7.82
C GLU A 55 5.42 7.12 -6.95
N ASP A 56 6.73 7.42 -6.90
CA ASP A 56 7.35 8.47 -6.04
C ASP A 56 6.97 8.35 -4.55
N LEU A 57 6.61 7.15 -4.08
CA LEU A 57 6.22 6.94 -2.70
C LEU A 57 7.44 6.91 -1.80
N LEU A 58 7.43 7.75 -0.75
CA LEU A 58 8.55 7.86 0.17
C LEU A 58 8.47 6.78 1.25
N PRO A 59 9.38 5.78 1.26
CA PRO A 59 9.42 4.78 2.32
C PRO A 59 9.89 5.42 3.62
N ILE A 60 9.22 5.10 4.72
CA ILE A 60 9.63 5.44 6.07
C ILE A 60 10.04 4.15 6.76
N ASP A 61 11.34 3.96 6.91
CA ASP A 61 11.87 2.84 7.70
C ASP A 61 11.63 3.10 9.18
N ARG A 62 11.02 2.11 9.86
CA ARG A 62 10.77 2.15 11.30
C ARG A 62 10.96 0.78 11.92
N GLN A 63 11.37 0.80 13.18
CA GLN A 63 11.29 -0.37 14.03
C GLN A 63 9.95 -0.34 14.78
N ASP A 64 9.07 -1.31 14.51
CA ASP A 64 7.81 -1.49 15.25
C ASP A 64 7.88 -2.79 16.06
N ARG A 65 7.71 -2.69 17.39
CA ARG A 65 7.82 -3.80 18.34
C ARG A 65 9.09 -4.67 18.17
N GLY A 66 10.21 -4.04 17.78
CA GLY A 66 11.49 -4.72 17.56
C GLY A 66 11.68 -5.35 16.19
N VAL A 67 10.71 -5.18 15.27
CA VAL A 67 10.79 -5.65 13.88
C VAL A 67 11.03 -4.46 12.96
N ASP A 68 12.01 -4.59 12.06
CA ASP A 68 12.24 -3.60 11.02
C ASP A 68 11.11 -3.68 9.98
N THR A 69 10.38 -2.58 9.86
CA THR A 69 9.24 -2.43 8.95
C THR A 69 9.51 -1.24 8.03
N THR A 70 8.98 -1.33 6.80
CA THR A 70 8.90 -0.16 5.93
C THR A 70 7.45 0.25 5.82
N ARG A 71 7.19 1.51 6.13
CA ARG A 71 5.88 2.12 6.09
C ARG A 71 5.81 3.08 4.91
N PHE A 72 4.74 3.00 4.14
CA PHE A 72 4.37 4.01 3.14
C PHE A 72 3.16 4.76 3.65
N VAL A 73 3.19 6.08 3.60
CA VAL A 73 2.01 6.92 3.89
C VAL A 73 1.47 7.38 2.56
N LEU A 74 0.22 7.01 2.29
CA LEU A 74 -0.45 7.22 1.01
C LEU A 74 -1.66 8.11 1.22
N THR A 75 -1.82 9.13 0.40
CA THR A 75 -3.10 9.83 0.22
C THR A 75 -4.10 8.92 -0.50
N ALA A 76 -5.37 9.34 -0.55
CA ALA A 76 -6.40 8.67 -1.35
C ALA A 76 -5.98 8.51 -2.82
N THR A 77 -5.48 9.58 -3.43
CA THR A 77 -5.03 9.59 -4.82
C THR A 77 -3.83 8.65 -5.05
N GLU A 78 -2.84 8.67 -4.15
CA GLU A 78 -1.69 7.76 -4.23
C GLU A 78 -2.11 6.29 -4.12
N THR A 79 -3.12 6.00 -3.31
CA THR A 79 -3.66 4.65 -3.15
C THR A 79 -4.33 4.15 -4.42
N GLU A 80 -5.13 5.00 -5.07
CA GLU A 80 -5.78 4.65 -6.33
C GLU A 80 -4.79 4.44 -7.48
N ARG A 81 -3.76 5.30 -7.57
CA ARG A 81 -2.70 5.16 -8.56
C ARG A 81 -1.92 3.87 -8.35
N LEU A 82 -1.48 3.60 -7.12
CA LEU A 82 -0.76 2.38 -6.78
C LEU A 82 -1.60 1.13 -7.07
N ALA A 83 -2.87 1.08 -6.66
CA ALA A 83 -3.74 -0.05 -6.94
C ALA A 83 -3.90 -0.29 -8.46
N THR A 84 -4.05 0.78 -9.24
CA THR A 84 -4.16 0.71 -10.71
C THR A 84 -2.85 0.25 -11.37
N HIS A 85 -1.71 0.73 -10.88
CA HIS A 85 -0.39 0.29 -11.33
C HIS A 85 -0.21 -1.21 -11.09
N LEU A 86 -0.49 -1.68 -9.86
CA LEU A 86 -0.38 -3.09 -9.49
C LEU A 86 -1.27 -4.00 -10.34
N GLU A 87 -2.52 -3.61 -10.58
CA GLU A 87 -3.45 -4.34 -11.44
C GLU A 87 -2.94 -4.43 -12.89
N SER A 88 -2.38 -3.32 -13.41
CA SER A 88 -1.84 -3.25 -14.77
C SER A 88 -0.59 -4.12 -14.93
N THR A 89 0.32 -4.08 -13.95
CA THR A 89 1.54 -4.90 -13.93
C THR A 89 1.21 -6.38 -13.85
N HIS A 90 0.23 -6.78 -13.04
CA HIS A 90 -0.23 -8.17 -12.97
C HIS A 90 -0.86 -8.63 -14.29
N ALA A 91 -1.67 -7.78 -14.95
CA ALA A 91 -2.30 -8.13 -16.22
C ALA A 91 -1.30 -8.33 -17.39
N GLN A 92 -0.07 -7.86 -17.25
CA GLN A 92 1.00 -7.98 -18.24
C GLN A 92 1.96 -9.15 -17.95
N SER A 93 1.85 -9.79 -16.78
CA SER A 93 2.68 -10.92 -16.35
C SER A 93 2.06 -12.26 -16.74
#